data_AF-B7B6T2-F1
#
_entry.id   AF-B7B6T2-F1
#
_cell.length_a   1.000
_cell.length_b   1.000
_cell.length_c   1.000
_cell.angle_alpha   90.00
_cell.angle_beta   90.00
_cell.angle_gamma   90.00
#
_symmetry.space_group_name_H-M   'P 1'
#
loop_
_entity.id
_entity.type
_entity.pdbx_description
1 polymer ?
#
loop_
_entity_poly.entity_id
_entity_poly.type
_entity_poly.pdbx_seq_one_letter_code
_entity_poly.pdbx_strand_id
1 'polypeptide(L)' 'MSNLCLIGLPEVGYIAGIAVLIFGITAVRQNPFISRGQKILWILTIVVLNWIGLLLYYYTYYIKKN' A
#
# COMPACT_ATOMS: atom_id res chain seq x y z
N MET A 1 -8.09 8.36 33.90
CA MET A 1 -6.98 8.02 32.99
C MET A 1 -7.53 7.96 31.59
N SER A 2 -7.22 8.96 30.76
CA SER A 2 -7.58 8.98 29.35
C SER A 2 -6.70 7.97 28.61
N ASN A 3 -7.24 6.79 28.28
CA ASN A 3 -6.60 5.86 27.36
C ASN A 3 -6.61 6.49 25.97
N LEU A 4 -5.58 7.27 25.65
CA LEU A 4 -5.24 7.60 24.27
C LEU A 4 -4.90 6.27 23.58
N CYS A 5 -5.89 5.69 22.90
CA CYS A 5 -5.73 4.54 22.02
C CYS A 5 -4.94 5.02 20.80
N LEU A 6 -3.62 5.06 20.93
CA LEU A 6 -2.72 5.41 19.84
C LEU A 6 -2.66 4.24 18.85
N ILE A 7 -2.85 4.53 17.57
CA ILE A 7 -2.69 3.56 16.48
C ILE A 7 -1.27 2.99 16.53
N GLY A 8 -1.14 1.67 16.55
CA GLY A 8 0.15 1.00 16.49
C GLY A 8 0.80 1.14 15.10
N LEU A 9 2.12 0.96 15.07
CA LEU A 9 2.91 1.04 13.83
C LEU A 9 2.42 0.05 12.73
N PRO A 10 2.01 -1.20 13.07
CA PRO A 10 1.37 -2.13 12.14
C PRO A 10 0.09 -1.62 11.51
N GLU A 11 -0.74 -0.98 12.30
CA GLU A 11 -2.01 -0.43 11.88
C GLU A 11 -1.78 0.75 10.91
N VAL A 12 -0.77 1.59 11.15
CA VAL A 12 -0.36 2.64 10.19
C VAL A 12 0.10 2.03 8.87
N GLY A 13 0.95 0.99 8.91
CA GLY A 13 1.48 0.34 7.71
C GLY A 13 0.38 -0.27 6.84
N TYR A 14 -0.62 -0.90 7.46
CA TYR A 14 -1.77 -1.46 6.75
C TYR A 14 -2.66 -0.38 6.13
N ILE A 15 -2.95 0.70 6.86
CA ILE A 15 -3.72 1.84 6.35
C ILE A 15 -3.00 2.49 5.16
N ALA A 16 -1.68 2.69 5.26
CA ALA A 16 -0.88 3.22 4.17
C ALA A 16 -0.91 2.29 2.94
N GLY A 17 -0.86 0.97 3.15
CA GLY A 17 -0.99 -0.04 2.09
C GLY A 17 -2.31 0.09 1.33
N ILE A 18 -3.44 0.17 2.05
CA ILE A 18 -4.78 0.36 1.46
C ILE A 18 -4.87 1.69 0.71
N ALA A 19 -4.37 2.77 1.31
CA ALA A 19 -4.40 4.09 0.71
C ALA A 19 -3.64 4.11 -0.63
N VAL A 20 -2.45 3.52 -0.68
CA VAL A 20 -1.63 3.42 -1.90
C VAL A 20 -2.37 2.67 -3.02
N LEU A 21 -3.08 1.58 -2.71
CA LEU A 21 -3.87 0.86 -3.70
C LEU A 21 -5.01 1.73 -4.24
N ILE A 22 -5.82 2.34 -3.36
CA ILE A 22 -7.00 3.11 -3.77
C ILE A 22 -6.58 4.36 -4.56
N PHE A 23 -5.66 5.17 -4.02
CA PHE A 23 -5.22 6.39 -4.67
C PHE A 23 -4.38 6.12 -5.91
N GLY A 24 -3.51 5.10 -5.87
CA GLY A 24 -2.68 4.71 -7.01
C GLY A 24 -3.51 4.22 -8.19
N ILE A 25 -4.48 3.33 -7.96
CA ILE A 25 -5.38 2.84 -9.01
C ILE A 25 -6.24 3.98 -9.56
N THR A 26 -6.75 4.85 -8.69
CA THR A 26 -7.58 6.00 -9.10
C THR A 26 -6.78 6.96 -9.97
N ALA A 27 -5.53 7.26 -9.58
CA ALA A 27 -4.63 8.13 -10.35
C ALA A 27 -4.33 7.54 -11.74
N VAL A 28 -4.04 6.24 -11.84
CA VAL A 28 -3.81 5.57 -13.13
C VAL A 28 -5.08 5.56 -13.99
N ARG A 29 -6.25 5.33 -13.39
CA ARG A 29 -7.52 5.27 -14.12
C ARG A 29 -7.90 6.63 -14.71
N GLN A 30 -7.73 7.70 -13.93
CA GLN A 30 -8.03 9.08 -14.32
C GLN A 30 -7.00 9.69 -15.27
N ASN A 31 -5.81 9.08 -15.42
CA ASN A 31 -4.75 9.63 -16.28
C ASN A 31 -5.17 9.65 -17.77
N PRO A 32 -5.20 10.82 -18.43
CA PRO A 32 -5.57 10.92 -19.84
C PRO A 32 -4.44 10.54 -20.81
N PHE A 33 -3.18 10.52 -20.37
CA PHE A 33 -2.01 10.27 -21.22
C PHE A 33 -1.71 8.78 -21.42
N ILE A 34 -2.26 7.90 -20.57
CA ILE A 34 -1.95 6.48 -20.56
C ILE A 34 -3.01 5.70 -21.34
N SER A 35 -2.57 4.84 -22.27
CA SER A 35 -3.48 3.95 -23.03
C SER A 35 -4.12 2.87 -22.15
N ARG A 36 -5.23 2.25 -22.58
CA ARG A 36 -5.91 1.21 -21.76
C ARG A 36 -4.99 0.04 -21.38
N GLY A 37 -4.16 -0.44 -22.30
CA GLY A 37 -3.22 -1.54 -22.03
C GLY A 37 -2.16 -1.15 -21.00
N GLN A 38 -1.59 0.05 -21.12
CA GLN A 38 -0.63 0.56 -20.15
C GLN A 38 -1.27 0.79 -18.77
N LYS A 39 -2.56 1.21 -18.70
CA LYS A 39 -3.28 1.34 -17.42
C LYS A 39 -3.35 0.01 -16.68
N ILE A 40 -3.63 -1.08 -17.38
CA ILE A 40 -3.68 -2.42 -16.78
C ILE A 40 -2.30 -2.82 -16.23
N LEU A 41 -1.25 -2.61 -17.01
CA LEU A 41 0.12 -2.88 -16.58
C LEU A 41 0.49 -2.06 -15.34
N TRP A 42 0.17 -0.77 -15.32
CA TRP A 42 0.43 0.11 -14.17
C TRP A 42 -0.36 -0.30 -12.92
N ILE A 43 -1.63 -0.69 -13.06
CA ILE A 43 -2.42 -1.20 -11.94
C ILE A 43 -1.81 -2.49 -11.39
N LEU A 44 -1.40 -3.43 -12.25
CA LEU A 44 -0.71 -4.65 -11.84
C LEU A 44 0.60 -4.34 -11.11
N THR A 45 1.40 -3.41 -11.63
CA THR A 45 2.64 -2.95 -10.99
C THR A 45 2.37 -2.38 -9.60
N ILE A 46 1.34 -1.54 -9.43
CA ILE A 46 0.96 -0.97 -8.12
C ILE A 46 0.61 -2.08 -7.13
N VAL A 47 -0.19 -3.07 -7.55
CA VAL A 47 -0.58 -4.20 -6.68
C VAL A 47 0.64 -5.02 -6.26
N VAL A 48 1.51 -5.37 -7.21
CA VAL A 48 2.72 -6.16 -6.92
C VAL A 48 3.67 -5.41 -6.00
N LEU A 49 3.93 -4.13 -6.26
CA LEU A 49 4.82 -3.31 -5.42
C LEU A 49 4.24 -3.11 -4.01
N ASN A 50 2.92 -2.93 -3.89
CA ASN A 50 2.25 -2.85 -2.60
C ASN A 50 2.41 -4.16 -1.81
N TRP A 51 2.26 -5.30 -2.47
CA TRP A 51 2.43 -6.61 -1.85
C TRP A 51 3.88 -6.85 -1.39
N ILE A 52 4.88 -6.49 -2.20
CA ILE A 52 6.30 -6.56 -1.81
C ILE A 52 6.57 -5.64 -0.61
N GLY A 53 6.04 -4.42 -0.62
CA GLY A 53 6.15 -3.49 0.50
C GLY A 53 5.54 -4.06 1.79
N LEU A 54 4.40 -4.71 1.68
CA LEU A 54 3.73 -5.38 2.81
C LEU A 54 4.55 -6.57 3.33
N LEU A 55 5.12 -7.39 2.44
CA LEU A 55 5.99 -8.51 2.84
C LEU A 55 7.26 -8.02 3.55
N LEU A 56 7.90 -6.96 3.03
CA LEU A 56 9.05 -6.32 3.69
C LEU A 56 8.66 -5.72 5.04
N TYR A 57 7.49 -5.09 5.13
CA TYR A 57 6.94 -4.59 6.39
C TYR A 57 6.78 -5.71 7.41
N TYR A 58 6.13 -6.82 7.03
CA TYR A 58 5.95 -7.96 7.93
C TYR A 58 7.28 -8.60 8.34
N TYR A 59 8.20 -8.78 7.39
CA TYR A 59 9.52 -9.34 7.66
C TYR A 59 10.30 -8.48 8.66
N THR A 60 10.36 -7.17 8.44
CA THR A 60 11.13 -6.25 9.30
C THR A 60 10.52 -6.10 10.69
N TYR A 61 9.19 -6.01 10.77
CA TYR A 61 8.52 -5.75 12.05
C TYR A 61 8.31 -7.00 12.90
N TYR A 62 7.95 -8.14 12.30
CA TYR A 62 7.58 -9.35 13.03
C TYR A 62 8.64 -10.45 13.02
N ILE A 63 9.45 -10.56 11.96
CA ILE A 63 10.44 -11.65 11.84
C ILE A 63 11.82 -11.20 12.34
N LYS A 64 12.32 -10.06 11.86
CA LYS A 64 13.66 -9.56 12.23
C LYS A 64 13.73 -9.04 13.67
N LYS A 65 12.60 -8.68 14.26
CA LYS A 65 12.50 -8.14 15.61
C LYS A 65 12.34 -9.22 16.69
N ASN A 66 12.15 -10.49 16.27
CA ASN A 66 12.24 -11.69 17.11
C ASN A 66 13.63 -12.30 16.99
#